data_AF-A0A7Y3D123-F1
#
_entry.id   AF-A0A7Y3D123-F1
#
_cell.length_a   1.000
_cell.length_b   1.000
_cell.length_c   1.000
_cell.angle_alpha   90.00
_cell.angle_beta   90.00
_cell.angle_gamma   90.00
#
_symmetry.space_group_name_H-M   'P 1'
#
loop_
_entity.id
_entity.type
_entity.pdbx_description
1 polymer ?
#
loop_
_entity_poly.entity_id
_entity_poly.type
_entity_poly.pdbx_seq_one_letter_code
_entity_poly.pdbx_strand_id
1 'polypeptide(L)'
;MKAFKQVVLATLILCYSETFAQQVKTNYQGFFNFEYDESTDKITLDVDKLDEEFLYVNSLATGVGSNDIGLDRGQLGNERVVKFVKAGNKLLLVQPNLKFRANTENELERRSIEQAFAKSVLFGFKIQSSVNGVNKIDLTPFLMQDAHGVANRLKRSKEGNYSIDASKSALSLERTKAFPKNVEFEALLTFKGQPTG
;
A
#
# COMPACT_ATOMS: atom_id res chain seq x y z
N MET A 1 43.70 55.08 -41.71
CA MET A 1 42.56 55.22 -40.76
C MET A 1 41.69 53.98 -40.83
N LYS A 2 41.12 53.59 -39.69
CA LYS A 2 40.72 52.25 -39.26
C LYS A 2 39.63 51.59 -40.13
N ALA A 3 39.84 50.33 -40.52
CA ALA A 3 38.79 49.47 -41.06
C ALA A 3 37.84 49.03 -39.94
N PHE A 4 36.57 49.42 -40.04
CA PHE A 4 35.52 49.04 -39.10
C PHE A 4 35.04 47.61 -39.44
N LYS A 5 35.39 46.62 -38.62
CA LYS A 5 34.79 45.28 -38.69
C LYS A 5 33.41 45.35 -38.05
N GLN A 6 32.35 45.23 -38.84
CA GLN A 6 31.00 45.00 -38.33
C GLN A 6 30.93 43.57 -37.76
N VAL A 7 30.71 43.47 -36.45
CA VAL A 7 30.39 42.21 -35.77
C VAL A 7 28.88 42.14 -35.65
N VAL A 8 28.26 41.24 -36.40
CA VAL A 8 26.83 40.92 -36.27
C VAL A 8 26.68 39.90 -35.16
N LEU A 9 26.04 40.29 -34.05
CA LEU A 9 25.69 39.39 -32.94
C LEU A 9 24.26 38.88 -33.18
N ALA A 10 24.13 37.63 -33.60
CA ALA A 10 22.84 36.97 -33.71
C ALA A 10 22.55 36.20 -32.40
N THR A 11 21.59 36.68 -31.62
CA THR A 11 21.14 36.01 -30.39
C THR A 11 19.99 35.06 -30.73
N LEU A 12 20.22 33.76 -30.57
CA LEU A 12 19.19 32.72 -30.70
C LEU A 12 18.40 32.64 -29.40
N ILE A 13 17.14 33.06 -29.40
CA ILE A 13 16.24 32.91 -28.25
C ILE A 13 15.56 31.53 -28.38
N LEU A 14 16.03 30.56 -27.61
CA LEU A 14 15.38 29.27 -27.44
C LEU A 14 14.29 29.41 -26.37
N CYS A 15 13.04 29.57 -26.81
CA CYS A 15 11.88 29.49 -25.92
C CYS A 15 11.59 28.02 -25.61
N TYR A 16 11.97 27.55 -24.42
CA TYR A 16 11.50 26.29 -23.87
C TYR A 16 10.11 26.49 -23.27
N SER A 17 9.08 25.94 -23.89
CA SER A 17 7.76 25.82 -23.26
C SER A 17 7.73 24.51 -22.48
N GLU A 18 7.81 24.56 -21.16
CA GLU A 18 7.47 23.40 -20.34
C GLU A 18 5.96 23.24 -20.33
N THR A 19 5.47 22.20 -21.01
CA THR A 19 4.10 21.73 -20.88
C THR A 19 3.97 21.15 -19.47
N PHE A 20 3.36 21.89 -18.55
CA PHE A 20 2.96 21.34 -17.26
C PHE A 20 1.92 20.25 -17.54
N ALA A 21 2.33 18.97 -17.51
CA ALA A 21 1.40 17.87 -17.48
C ALA A 21 0.54 18.03 -16.23
N GLN A 22 -0.74 18.32 -16.42
CA GLN A 22 -1.68 18.49 -15.33
C GLN A 22 -1.77 17.15 -14.59
N GLN A 23 -1.27 17.10 -13.35
CA GLN A 23 -1.31 15.90 -12.54
C GLN A 23 -2.77 15.51 -12.30
N VAL A 24 -3.22 14.45 -12.97
CA VAL A 24 -4.57 13.90 -12.78
C VAL A 24 -4.56 13.10 -11.48
N LYS A 25 -4.98 13.77 -10.41
CA LYS A 25 -5.13 13.19 -9.08
C LYS A 25 -6.61 13.02 -8.79
N THR A 26 -6.99 11.79 -8.43
CA THR A 26 -8.37 11.46 -8.07
C THR A 26 -8.48 11.28 -6.57
N ASN A 27 -9.37 12.03 -5.94
CA ASN A 27 -9.61 11.97 -4.50
C ASN A 27 -10.81 11.07 -4.19
N TYR A 28 -10.67 10.25 -3.17
CA TYR A 28 -11.68 9.30 -2.70
C TYR A 28 -11.99 9.57 -1.23
N GLN A 29 -13.28 9.69 -0.91
CA GLN A 29 -13.76 9.92 0.44
C GLN A 29 -14.45 8.67 0.98
N GLY A 30 -14.04 8.20 2.15
CA GLY A 30 -14.58 6.99 2.77
C GLY A 30 -14.10 6.79 4.20
N PHE A 31 -14.06 5.54 4.65
CA PHE A 31 -13.59 5.19 6.01
C PHE A 31 -12.18 5.72 6.30
N PHE A 32 -11.30 5.60 5.30
CA PHE A 32 -10.09 6.41 5.17
C PHE A 32 -10.17 7.17 3.85
N ASN A 33 -9.76 8.44 3.86
CA ASN A 33 -9.65 9.20 2.62
C ASN A 33 -8.33 8.85 1.94
N PHE A 34 -8.33 8.79 0.61
CA PHE A 34 -7.10 8.56 -0.16
C PHE A 34 -7.12 9.31 -1.49
N GLU A 35 -5.94 9.50 -2.03
CA GLU A 35 -5.71 10.08 -3.36
C GLU A 35 -4.98 9.05 -4.23
N TYR A 36 -5.42 8.91 -5.48
CA TYR A 36 -4.69 8.20 -6.52
C TYR A 36 -4.05 9.18 -7.49
N ASP A 37 -2.76 9.02 -7.75
CA ASP A 37 -1.99 9.76 -8.74
C ASP A 37 -1.66 8.85 -9.93
N GLU A 38 -2.33 9.07 -11.06
CA GLU A 38 -2.20 8.26 -12.28
C GLU A 38 -0.79 8.39 -12.90
N SER A 39 -0.12 9.52 -12.71
CA SER A 39 1.20 9.77 -13.30
C SER A 39 2.31 8.94 -12.63
N THR A 40 2.09 8.51 -11.39
CA THR A 40 3.07 7.76 -10.59
C THR A 40 2.56 6.40 -10.13
N ASP A 41 1.35 5.99 -10.55
CA ASP A 41 0.62 4.82 -10.07
C ASP A 41 0.67 4.67 -8.55
N LYS A 42 0.32 5.76 -7.84
CA LYS A 42 0.51 5.86 -6.39
C LYS A 42 -0.80 6.14 -5.66
N ILE A 43 -1.05 5.37 -4.58
CA ILE A 43 -2.11 5.66 -3.60
C ILE A 43 -1.50 6.27 -2.34
N THR A 44 -1.95 7.47 -2.01
CA THR A 44 -1.63 8.15 -0.75
C THR A 44 -2.83 8.09 0.18
N LEU A 45 -2.66 7.54 1.38
CA LEU A 45 -3.71 7.41 2.40
C LEU A 45 -3.59 8.51 3.45
N ASP A 46 -4.72 9.10 3.80
CA ASP A 46 -4.83 10.05 4.90
C ASP A 46 -5.27 9.30 6.17
N VAL A 47 -4.37 9.24 7.15
CA VAL A 47 -4.60 8.55 8.43
C VAL A 47 -4.86 9.57 9.53
N ASP A 48 -6.12 9.66 9.92
CA ASP A 48 -6.67 10.51 10.98
C ASP A 48 -7.02 9.73 12.28
N LYS A 49 -7.15 8.40 12.19
CA LYS A 49 -7.52 7.50 13.29
C LYS A 49 -6.31 6.70 13.77
N LEU A 50 -5.52 7.28 14.67
CA LEU A 50 -4.43 6.57 15.33
C LEU A 50 -4.95 5.77 16.52
N ASP A 51 -4.35 4.60 16.75
CA ASP A 51 -4.67 3.67 17.83
C ASP A 51 -6.11 3.12 17.84
N GLU A 52 -6.91 3.46 16.83
CA GLU A 52 -8.25 2.92 16.58
C GLU A 52 -8.18 1.61 15.80
N GLU A 53 -8.92 0.61 16.29
CA GLU A 53 -8.96 -0.72 15.68
C GLU A 53 -9.95 -0.76 14.52
N PHE A 54 -9.53 -1.37 13.41
CA PHE A 54 -10.36 -1.62 12.24
C PHE A 54 -10.07 -3.01 11.65
N LEU A 55 -11.00 -3.50 10.84
CA LEU A 55 -10.87 -4.79 10.18
C LEU A 55 -10.06 -4.65 8.88
N TYR A 56 -9.02 -5.47 8.75
CA TYR A 56 -8.26 -5.65 7.53
C TYR A 56 -8.44 -7.08 7.02
N VAL A 57 -8.98 -7.20 5.80
CA VAL A 57 -9.21 -8.46 5.11
C VAL A 57 -8.52 -8.40 3.75
N ASN A 58 -7.86 -9.48 3.37
CA ASN A 58 -7.37 -9.67 2.01
C ASN A 58 -8.10 -10.85 1.36
N SER A 59 -8.27 -10.80 0.04
CA SER A 59 -8.92 -11.86 -0.73
C SER A 59 -8.30 -11.98 -2.12
N LEU A 60 -8.50 -13.12 -2.78
CA LEU A 60 -8.14 -13.29 -4.19
C LEU A 60 -9.30 -12.87 -5.08
N ALA A 61 -9.11 -11.81 -5.85
CA ALA A 61 -10.10 -11.38 -6.83
C ALA A 61 -10.28 -12.41 -7.96
N THR A 62 -9.20 -13.10 -8.33
CA THR A 62 -9.15 -14.13 -9.38
C THR A 62 -8.51 -15.40 -8.85
N GLY A 63 -9.00 -16.57 -9.29
CA GLY A 63 -8.39 -17.86 -8.97
C GLY A 63 -7.37 -18.30 -10.02
N VAL A 64 -6.56 -19.30 -9.70
CA VAL A 64 -5.58 -19.90 -10.63
C VAL A 64 -6.20 -20.94 -11.56
N GLY A 65 -7.46 -21.32 -11.32
CA GLY A 65 -8.17 -22.32 -12.13
C GLY A 65 -7.75 -23.77 -11.86
N SER A 66 -7.11 -24.05 -10.72
CA SER A 66 -6.75 -25.40 -10.29
C SER A 66 -7.23 -25.66 -8.86
N ASN A 67 -8.09 -26.66 -8.73
CA ASN A 67 -8.66 -27.07 -7.44
C ASN A 67 -7.56 -27.65 -6.52
N ASP A 68 -6.55 -28.33 -7.08
CA ASP A 68 -5.50 -28.99 -6.31
C ASP A 68 -4.55 -27.98 -5.61
N ILE A 69 -4.36 -26.81 -6.21
CA ILE A 69 -3.56 -25.72 -5.63
C ILE A 69 -4.38 -25.00 -4.53
N GLY A 70 -5.70 -24.93 -4.71
CA GLY A 70 -6.64 -24.34 -3.75
C GLY A 70 -6.52 -22.81 -3.65
N LEU A 71 -6.29 -22.15 -4.79
CA LEU A 71 -6.30 -20.70 -4.95
C LEU A 71 -7.52 -20.30 -5.78
N ASP A 72 -8.67 -20.23 -5.11
CA ASP A 72 -9.95 -20.01 -5.75
C ASP A 72 -10.32 -18.53 -5.85
N ARG A 73 -11.15 -18.22 -6.85
CA ARG A 73 -11.70 -16.89 -7.04
C ARG A 73 -12.59 -16.51 -5.85
N GLY A 74 -12.39 -15.31 -5.31
CA GLY A 74 -13.14 -14.79 -4.16
C GLY A 74 -12.72 -15.42 -2.82
N GLN A 75 -11.67 -16.24 -2.79
CA GLN A 75 -11.20 -16.86 -1.56
C GLN A 75 -10.74 -15.79 -0.57
N LEU A 76 -11.33 -15.79 0.64
CA LEU A 76 -10.88 -14.96 1.74
C LEU A 76 -9.52 -15.45 2.25
N GLY A 77 -8.65 -14.49 2.53
CA GLY A 77 -7.34 -14.70 3.13
C GLY A 77 -7.40 -14.49 4.63
N ASN A 78 -6.50 -13.67 5.16
CA ASN A 78 -6.46 -13.40 6.60
C ASN A 78 -7.44 -12.28 6.97
N GLU A 79 -8.23 -12.52 8.01
CA GLU A 79 -9.09 -11.52 8.65
C GLU A 79 -8.45 -11.07 9.95
N ARG A 80 -8.11 -9.78 10.05
CA ARG A 80 -7.29 -9.25 11.14
C ARG A 80 -7.87 -7.96 11.67
N VAL A 81 -7.97 -7.85 12.98
CA VAL A 81 -8.10 -6.55 13.64
C VAL A 81 -6.73 -5.91 13.67
N VAL A 82 -6.63 -4.68 13.18
CA VAL A 82 -5.39 -3.92 13.08
C VAL A 82 -5.62 -2.48 13.49
N LYS A 83 -4.53 -1.76 13.79
CA LYS A 83 -4.56 -0.32 14.06
C LYS A 83 -3.29 0.35 13.58
N PHE A 84 -3.37 1.63 13.25
CA PHE A 84 -2.20 2.45 12.98
C PHE A 84 -1.60 2.98 14.29
N VAL A 85 -0.33 2.70 14.53
CA VAL A 85 0.42 3.21 15.69
C VAL A 85 1.55 4.09 15.19
N LYS A 86 1.64 5.33 15.70
CA LYS A 86 2.75 6.22 15.34
C LYS A 86 4.03 5.81 16.06
N ALA A 87 5.11 5.67 15.31
CA ALA A 87 6.44 5.34 15.82
C ALA A 87 7.49 6.23 15.13
N GLY A 88 7.85 7.35 15.78
CA GLY A 88 8.76 8.34 15.20
C GLY A 88 8.21 8.94 13.91
N ASN A 89 8.98 8.82 12.82
CA ASN A 89 8.60 9.31 11.48
C ASN A 89 7.78 8.29 10.66
N LYS A 90 7.25 7.25 11.30
CA LYS A 90 6.48 6.18 10.65
C LYS A 90 5.12 5.97 11.31
N LEU A 91 4.20 5.42 10.53
CA LEU A 91 3.04 4.71 11.04
C LEU A 91 3.28 3.21 10.88
N LEU A 92 2.98 2.44 11.91
CA LEU A 92 3.02 0.99 11.89
C LEU A 92 1.60 0.45 11.79
N LEU A 93 1.34 -0.48 10.86
CA LEU A 93 0.11 -1.27 10.89
C LEU A 93 0.33 -2.44 11.83
N VAL A 94 -0.24 -2.33 13.02
CA VAL A 94 -0.06 -3.29 14.10
C VAL A 94 -1.29 -4.18 14.18
N GLN A 95 -1.08 -5.48 14.22
CA GLN A 95 -2.09 -6.46 14.59
C GLN A 95 -1.91 -6.80 16.09
N PRO A 96 -2.85 -6.39 16.97
CA PRO A 96 -2.82 -6.75 18.37
C PRO A 96 -2.94 -8.26 18.59
N ASN A 97 -2.46 -8.74 19.73
CA ASN A 97 -2.64 -10.13 20.11
C ASN A 97 -3.97 -10.31 20.83
N LEU A 98 -5.02 -10.66 20.08
CA LEU A 98 -6.36 -10.88 20.64
C LEU A 98 -6.52 -12.22 21.38
N LYS A 99 -5.53 -13.13 21.31
CA LYS A 99 -5.59 -14.42 22.02
C LYS A 99 -5.31 -14.28 23.51
N PHE A 100 -4.47 -13.32 23.89
CA PHE A 100 -4.08 -13.07 25.27
C PHE A 100 -4.49 -11.66 25.66
N ARG A 101 -5.64 -11.55 26.32
CA ARG A 101 -6.20 -10.27 26.80
C ARG A 101 -6.56 -10.37 28.28
N ALA A 102 -6.31 -9.29 29.01
CA ALA A 102 -6.66 -9.21 30.42
C ALA A 102 -8.12 -8.74 30.58
N ASN A 103 -8.97 -9.59 31.14
CA ASN A 103 -10.32 -9.20 31.56
C ASN A 103 -10.29 -8.73 33.02
N THR A 104 -9.64 -7.60 33.25
CA THR A 104 -9.42 -6.99 34.57
C THR A 104 -9.64 -5.49 34.45
N GLU A 105 -10.06 -4.84 35.53
CA GLU A 105 -10.11 -3.38 35.62
C GLU A 105 -8.72 -2.80 35.95
N ASN A 106 -7.80 -3.62 36.45
CA ASN A 106 -6.45 -3.21 36.83
C ASN A 106 -5.59 -2.87 35.60
N GLU A 107 -5.22 -1.59 35.45
CA GLU A 107 -4.41 -1.13 34.32
C GLU A 107 -3.01 -1.72 34.27
N LEU A 108 -2.38 -1.95 35.43
CA LEU A 108 -1.02 -2.51 35.50
C LEU A 108 -1.01 -3.97 35.06
N GLU A 109 -2.01 -4.72 35.48
CA GLU A 109 -2.20 -6.12 35.08
C GLU A 109 -2.46 -6.21 33.57
N ARG A 110 -3.31 -5.34 33.02
CA ARG A 110 -3.58 -5.27 31.57
C ARG A 110 -2.31 -4.97 30.78
N ARG A 111 -1.52 -3.98 31.21
CA ARG A 111 -0.22 -3.66 30.58
C ARG A 111 0.77 -4.81 30.68
N SER A 112 0.84 -5.47 31.84
CA SER A 112 1.74 -6.62 32.05
C SER A 112 1.43 -7.75 31.07
N ILE A 113 0.14 -8.06 30.86
CA ILE A 113 -0.28 -9.08 29.90
C ILE A 113 0.00 -8.61 28.47
N GLU A 114 -0.32 -7.36 28.12
CA GLU A 114 -0.03 -6.81 26.79
C GLU A 114 1.48 -6.85 26.46
N GLN A 115 2.34 -6.57 27.42
CA GLN A 115 3.80 -6.62 27.26
C GLN A 115 4.36 -8.04 27.23
N ALA A 116 3.70 -8.99 27.91
CA ALA A 116 4.13 -10.38 27.97
C ALA A 116 3.94 -11.13 26.63
N PHE A 117 3.04 -10.65 25.77
CA PHE A 117 2.74 -11.30 24.49
C PHE A 117 3.06 -10.41 23.30
N ALA A 118 3.80 -10.96 22.33
CA ALA A 118 4.19 -10.24 21.14
C ALA A 118 2.97 -9.83 20.30
N LYS A 119 3.02 -8.59 19.79
CA LYS A 119 2.15 -8.06 18.73
C LYS A 119 2.87 -8.15 17.39
N SER A 120 2.10 -8.27 16.30
CA SER A 120 2.67 -8.34 14.95
C SER A 120 2.64 -6.97 14.30
N VAL A 121 3.78 -6.53 13.76
CA VAL A 121 3.83 -5.37 12.87
C VAL A 121 3.73 -5.88 11.44
N LEU A 122 2.62 -5.60 10.77
CA LEU A 122 2.37 -6.05 9.40
C LEU A 122 3.12 -5.21 8.37
N PHE A 123 3.19 -3.90 8.60
CA PHE A 123 3.89 -2.97 7.71
C PHE A 123 4.30 -1.68 8.43
N GLY A 124 5.31 -0.99 7.91
CA GLY A 124 5.75 0.31 8.39
C GLY A 124 5.77 1.35 7.27
N PHE A 125 4.96 2.39 7.40
CA PHE A 125 4.79 3.46 6.43
C PHE A 125 5.57 4.70 6.84
N LYS A 126 6.38 5.27 5.94
CA LYS A 126 7.01 6.57 6.19
C LYS A 126 5.93 7.66 6.09
N ILE A 127 5.87 8.54 7.10
CA ILE A 127 4.99 9.72 7.07
C ILE A 127 5.57 10.72 6.07
N GLN A 128 4.79 11.07 5.05
CA GLN A 128 5.16 12.04 4.02
C GLN A 128 4.90 13.46 4.49
N SER A 129 3.77 13.67 5.17
CA SER A 129 3.39 14.93 5.80
C SER A 129 2.41 14.68 6.95
N SER A 130 2.32 15.62 7.88
CA SER A 130 1.33 15.60 8.97
C SER A 130 0.75 16.99 9.15
N VAL A 131 -0.56 17.13 8.98
CA VAL A 131 -1.27 18.42 9.09
C VAL A 131 -2.54 18.20 9.88
N ASN A 132 -2.76 19.00 10.92
CA ASN A 132 -3.97 18.95 11.77
C ASN A 132 -4.30 17.54 12.30
N GLY A 133 -3.29 16.76 12.68
CA GLY A 133 -3.45 15.40 13.18
C GLY A 133 -3.60 14.31 12.10
N VAL A 134 -3.77 14.70 10.84
CA VAL A 134 -3.86 13.78 9.69
C VAL A 134 -2.47 13.49 9.15
N ASN A 135 -2.09 12.21 9.08
CA ASN A 135 -0.80 11.77 8.57
C ASN A 135 -0.98 11.20 7.15
N LYS A 136 -0.24 11.74 6.18
CA LYS A 136 -0.21 11.20 4.80
C LYS A 136 0.86 10.14 4.68
N ILE A 137 0.50 8.96 4.17
CA ILE A 137 1.40 7.85 3.92
C ILE A 137 1.23 7.30 2.50
N ASP A 138 2.31 6.75 1.93
CA ASP A 138 2.24 5.97 0.70
C ASP A 138 1.78 4.55 0.99
N LEU A 139 0.59 4.19 0.52
CA LEU A 139 -0.01 2.88 0.73
C LEU A 139 0.45 1.87 -0.32
N THR A 140 0.95 2.34 -1.47
CA THR A 140 1.25 1.52 -2.65
C THR A 140 2.15 0.32 -2.34
N PRO A 141 3.30 0.46 -1.64
CA PRO A 141 4.18 -0.68 -1.39
C PRO A 141 3.55 -1.79 -0.54
N PHE A 142 2.56 -1.44 0.28
CA PHE A 142 1.79 -2.41 1.07
C PHE A 142 0.77 -3.16 0.21
N LEU A 143 0.08 -2.46 -0.71
CA LEU A 143 -0.88 -3.08 -1.64
C LEU A 143 -0.18 -4.03 -2.63
N MET A 144 1.08 -3.77 -2.95
CA MET A 144 1.87 -4.55 -3.90
C MET A 144 2.52 -5.81 -3.29
N GLN A 145 2.12 -6.20 -2.07
CA GLN A 145 2.61 -7.42 -1.41
C GLN A 145 1.76 -8.64 -1.74
N ASP A 146 2.36 -9.83 -1.70
CA ASP A 146 1.65 -11.12 -1.73
C ASP A 146 1.00 -11.38 -0.36
N ALA A 147 -0.02 -10.59 -0.03
CA ALA A 147 -0.72 -10.66 1.26
C ALA A 147 -1.49 -11.98 1.44
N HIS A 148 -1.83 -12.66 0.34
CA HIS A 148 -2.54 -13.94 0.34
C HIS A 148 -1.59 -15.16 0.40
N GLY A 149 -0.29 -14.96 0.14
CA GLY A 149 0.72 -16.01 0.19
C GLY A 149 0.65 -16.97 -1.00
N VAL A 150 0.28 -16.47 -2.18
CA VAL A 150 0.24 -17.22 -3.46
C VAL A 150 1.58 -17.89 -3.75
N ALA A 151 2.69 -17.15 -3.66
CA ALA A 151 4.02 -17.70 -3.96
C ALA A 151 4.36 -18.87 -3.02
N ASN A 152 4.05 -18.72 -1.74
CA ASN A 152 4.25 -19.78 -0.75
C ASN A 152 3.33 -20.97 -1.00
N ARG A 153 2.09 -20.76 -1.46
CA ARG A 153 1.16 -21.84 -1.80
C ARG A 153 1.69 -22.64 -2.99
N LEU A 154 2.05 -21.98 -4.09
CA LEU A 154 2.61 -22.62 -5.30
C LEU A 154 3.86 -23.44 -4.96
N LYS A 155 4.76 -22.90 -4.15
CA LYS A 155 5.96 -23.61 -3.69
C LYS A 155 5.63 -24.87 -2.90
N ARG A 156 4.67 -24.81 -1.97
CA ARG A 156 4.25 -25.98 -1.17
C ARG A 156 3.53 -27.04 -2.02
N SER A 157 2.80 -26.60 -3.05
CA SER A 157 2.14 -27.48 -4.03
C SER A 157 3.10 -28.03 -5.10
N LYS A 158 4.40 -27.69 -5.04
CA LYS A 158 5.44 -28.12 -6.00
C LYS A 158 5.26 -27.59 -7.43
N GLU A 159 4.56 -26.47 -7.58
CA GLU A 159 4.32 -25.80 -8.88
C GLU A 159 5.50 -24.93 -9.35
N GLY A 160 6.50 -24.75 -8.49
CA GLY A 160 7.69 -23.96 -8.76
C GLY A 160 7.95 -22.91 -7.70
N ASN A 161 8.97 -22.09 -7.92
CA ASN A 161 9.32 -20.99 -7.03
C ASN A 161 9.05 -19.65 -7.73
N TYR A 162 8.20 -18.84 -7.11
CA TYR A 162 7.69 -17.60 -7.69
C TYR A 162 7.94 -16.40 -6.78
N SER A 163 8.01 -15.23 -7.40
CA SER A 163 8.13 -13.93 -6.73
C SER A 163 7.37 -12.88 -7.53
N ILE A 164 6.98 -11.77 -6.90
CA ILE A 164 6.27 -10.69 -7.59
C ILE A 164 7.19 -10.03 -8.62
N ASP A 165 6.66 -9.82 -9.82
CA ASP A 165 7.29 -9.02 -10.86
C ASP A 165 6.70 -7.61 -10.84
N ALA A 166 7.36 -6.69 -10.14
CA ALA A 166 6.87 -5.33 -9.94
C ALA A 166 6.63 -4.58 -11.27
N SER A 167 7.45 -4.82 -12.30
CA SER A 167 7.29 -4.15 -13.60
C SER A 167 6.07 -4.63 -14.40
N LYS A 168 5.44 -5.74 -14.00
CA LYS A 168 4.24 -6.30 -14.61
C LYS A 168 3.05 -6.31 -13.65
N SER A 169 3.19 -5.61 -12.53
CA SER A 169 2.16 -5.48 -11.51
C SER A 169 1.74 -4.02 -11.45
N ALA A 170 0.47 -3.77 -11.15
CA ALA A 170 -0.07 -2.42 -11.11
C ALA A 170 -1.28 -2.34 -10.17
N LEU A 171 -1.63 -1.13 -9.74
CA LEU A 171 -2.89 -0.93 -9.04
C LEU A 171 -4.08 -1.10 -10.01
N SER A 172 -5.18 -1.68 -9.51
CA SER A 172 -6.42 -1.86 -10.26
C SER A 172 -7.50 -0.93 -9.70
N LEU A 173 -7.90 0.06 -10.50
CA LEU A 173 -8.93 1.02 -10.07
C LEU A 173 -10.36 0.53 -10.26
N GLU A 174 -10.58 -0.56 -10.99
CA GLU A 174 -11.93 -1.08 -11.28
C GLU A 174 -12.69 -1.35 -9.97
N ARG A 175 -12.01 -2.00 -9.01
CA ARG A 175 -12.55 -2.34 -7.67
C ARG A 175 -11.94 -1.54 -6.53
N THR A 176 -11.10 -0.56 -6.81
CA THR A 176 -10.66 0.39 -5.77
C THR A 176 -11.77 1.41 -5.52
N LYS A 177 -12.38 1.36 -4.33
CA LYS A 177 -13.58 2.13 -3.98
C LYS A 177 -13.49 2.64 -2.55
N ALA A 178 -14.18 3.75 -2.28
CA ALA A 178 -14.32 4.30 -0.95
C ALA A 178 -15.79 4.40 -0.56
N PHE A 179 -16.10 3.93 0.64
CA PHE A 179 -17.43 3.97 1.24
C PHE A 179 -17.34 4.50 2.67
N PRO A 180 -18.44 4.99 3.25
CA PRO A 180 -18.42 5.55 4.62
C PRO A 180 -17.90 4.57 5.69
N LYS A 181 -18.08 3.25 5.48
CA LYS A 181 -17.74 2.21 6.47
C LYS A 181 -16.57 1.31 6.08
N ASN A 182 -16.07 1.40 4.85
CA ASN A 182 -14.92 0.64 4.38
C ASN A 182 -14.26 1.33 3.18
N VAL A 183 -13.00 0.97 2.92
CA VAL A 183 -12.32 1.24 1.66
C VAL A 183 -11.79 -0.06 1.09
N GLU A 184 -11.84 -0.18 -0.22
CA GLU A 184 -11.39 -1.35 -0.96
C GLU A 184 -10.28 -0.93 -1.90
N PHE A 185 -9.22 -1.74 -1.95
CA PHE A 185 -8.09 -1.56 -2.84
C PHE A 185 -7.83 -2.86 -3.57
N GLU A 186 -7.46 -2.76 -4.84
CA GLU A 186 -7.10 -3.92 -5.66
C GLU A 186 -5.76 -3.67 -6.36
N ALA A 187 -4.94 -4.71 -6.44
CA ALA A 187 -3.71 -4.72 -7.18
C ALA A 187 -3.67 -5.97 -8.08
N LEU A 188 -3.28 -5.77 -9.33
CA LEU A 188 -2.94 -6.85 -10.24
C LEU A 188 -1.49 -7.23 -9.99
N LEU A 189 -1.26 -8.41 -9.42
CA LEU A 189 0.07 -8.91 -9.11
C LEU A 189 0.47 -9.99 -10.11
N THR A 190 1.56 -9.74 -10.82
CA THR A 190 2.19 -10.75 -11.68
C THR A 190 3.27 -11.48 -10.90
N PHE A 191 3.27 -12.80 -10.97
CA PHE A 191 4.30 -13.64 -10.37
C PHE A 191 5.22 -14.19 -11.45
N LYS A 192 6.53 -13.96 -11.31
CA LYS A 192 7.58 -14.56 -12.13
C LYS A 192 8.28 -15.66 -11.37
N GLY A 193 8.64 -16.73 -12.06
CA GLY A 193 9.27 -17.90 -11.45
C GLY A 193 9.63 -18.96 -12.48
N GLN A 194 10.22 -20.04 -11.98
CA GLN A 194 10.49 -21.24 -12.76
C GLN A 194 9.40 -22.27 -12.46
N PRO A 195 8.57 -22.67 -13.45
CA PRO A 195 7.55 -23.68 -13.26
C PRO A 195 8.18 -25.07 -13.08
N THR A 196 7.59 -25.89 -12.20
CA THR A 196 7.99 -27.29 -11.99
C THR A 196 6.83 -28.29 -11.96
N GLY A 197 5.58 -27.79 -12.05
CA GLY A 197 4.35 -28.56 -12.15
C GLY A 197 3.82 -28.63 -13.57
#